data_AF-A0A4Y8D3Z6-F1
#
_entry.id   AF-A0A4Y8D3Z6-F1
#
_cell.length_a   1.000
_cell.length_b   1.000
_cell.length_c   1.000
_cell.angle_alpha   90.00
_cell.angle_beta   90.00
_cell.angle_gamma   90.00
#
_symmetry.space_group_name_H-M   'P 1'
#
loop_
_entity.id
_entity.type
_entity.pdbx_description
1 polymer ?
#
loop_
_entity_poly.entity_id
_entity_poly.type
_entity_poly.pdbx_seq_one_letter_code
_entity_poly.pdbx_strand_id
1 'polypeptide(L)'
;MVDNFFRVKLATRSSPDGAKQTQQEATMNDVFALGDVAVLGDMGLPATAQVANQEARWLGKRLNKMDKAGEIGAAEDKGFTFRNMGVMTYVGGMKAIMQTDGKGEIKGRTAWVIWRGAYLTQTISWRNKILIPMYWAINWLFGRDISRF
;
A
#
# COMPACT_ATOMS: atom_id res chain seq x y z
N MET A 1 -17.15 0.10 -2.69
CA MET A 1 -16.46 -1.20 -2.83
C MET A 1 -15.88 -1.29 -4.23
N VAL A 2 -14.82 -2.08 -4.40
CA VAL A 2 -14.24 -2.39 -5.72
C VAL A 2 -14.25 -3.89 -5.98
N ASP A 3 -14.22 -4.28 -7.25
CA ASP A 3 -14.00 -5.67 -7.64
C ASP A 3 -12.52 -6.07 -7.54
N ASN A 4 -12.20 -7.34 -7.81
CA ASN A 4 -10.82 -7.88 -7.76
C ASN A 4 -9.83 -7.23 -8.76
N PHE A 5 -10.31 -6.33 -9.61
CA PHE A 5 -9.57 -5.56 -10.59
C PHE A 5 -9.53 -4.05 -10.27
N PHE A 6 -9.98 -3.66 -9.07
CA PHE A 6 -10.06 -2.28 -8.58
C PHE A 6 -11.11 -1.40 -9.27
N ARG A 7 -12.05 -1.98 -10.02
CA ARG A 7 -13.16 -1.24 -10.64
C ARG A 7 -14.22 -0.89 -9.61
N VAL A 8 -14.74 0.34 -9.67
CA VAL A 8 -15.74 0.83 -8.72
C VAL A 8 -17.08 0.12 -8.93
N LYS A 9 -17.61 -0.44 -7.85
CA LYS A 9 -18.98 -0.99 -7.79
C LYS A 9 -19.98 0.09 -7.39
N LEU A 10 -21.08 0.15 -8.11
CA LEU A 10 -22.24 0.98 -7.81
C LEU A 10 -23.26 0.16 -7.02
N ALA A 11 -23.71 0.70 -5.90
CA ALA A 11 -24.87 0.20 -5.17
C ALA A 11 -26.03 1.17 -5.37
N THR A 12 -27.20 0.65 -5.75
CA THR A 12 -28.42 1.46 -5.78
C THR A 12 -28.82 1.83 -4.36
N ARG A 13 -29.04 3.12 -4.11
CA ARG A 13 -29.54 3.60 -2.82
C ARG A 13 -30.96 3.08 -2.65
N SER A 14 -31.23 2.28 -1.63
CA SER A 14 -32.58 1.76 -1.37
C SER A 14 -33.54 2.92 -1.11
N SER A 15 -34.63 2.98 -1.88
CA SER A 15 -35.76 3.88 -1.63
C SER A 15 -36.35 3.58 -0.23
N PRO A 16 -36.92 4.56 0.49
CA PRO A 16 -37.37 4.37 1.88
C PRO A 16 -38.47 3.31 2.06
N ASP A 17 -39.15 2.91 0.99
CA ASP A 17 -40.24 1.93 1.04
C ASP A 17 -39.71 0.49 1.06
N GLY A 18 -39.40 0.01 2.27
CA GLY A 18 -39.68 -1.33 2.85
C GLY A 18 -39.50 -2.65 2.08
N ALA A 19 -39.23 -2.67 0.78
CA ALA A 19 -39.09 -3.89 0.01
C ALA A 19 -37.61 -4.32 -0.05
N LYS A 20 -37.32 -5.54 0.42
CA LYS A 20 -36.04 -6.23 0.18
C LYS A 20 -35.84 -6.41 -1.34
N GLN A 21 -35.30 -5.40 -2.01
CA GLN A 21 -34.83 -5.51 -3.37
C GLN A 21 -33.38 -6.00 -3.35
N THR A 22 -33.12 -7.09 -4.05
CA THR A 22 -31.78 -7.59 -4.36
C THR A 22 -30.96 -6.44 -4.93
N GLN A 23 -29.90 -6.03 -4.23
CA GLN A 23 -29.02 -4.95 -4.69
C GLN A 23 -28.42 -5.38 -6.03
N GLN A 24 -28.85 -4.75 -7.12
CA GLN A 24 -28.19 -4.90 -8.41
C GLN A 24 -26.84 -4.20 -8.32
N GLU A 25 -25.77 -4.99 -8.19
CA GLU A 25 -24.41 -4.49 -8.27
C GLU A 25 -24.04 -4.26 -9.73
N ALA A 26 -23.73 -3.02 -10.10
CA ALA A 26 -23.16 -2.68 -11.39
C ALA A 26 -21.69 -2.27 -11.22
N THR A 27 -20.82 -2.66 -12.14
CA THR A 27 -19.39 -2.32 -12.10
C THR A 27 -19.08 -1.29 -13.19
N MET A 28 -18.37 -0.23 -12.83
CA MET A 28 -17.88 0.76 -13.80
C MET A 28 -16.57 0.28 -14.42
N ASN A 29 -16.50 0.18 -15.75
CA ASN A 29 -15.32 -0.34 -16.44
C ASN A 29 -14.15 0.65 -16.49
N ASP A 30 -14.43 1.96 -16.48
CA ASP A 30 -13.43 3.00 -16.69
C ASP A 30 -13.05 3.77 -15.41
N VAL A 31 -13.60 3.37 -14.26
CA VAL A 31 -13.36 4.05 -12.97
C VAL A 31 -12.74 3.08 -11.98
N PHE A 32 -11.56 3.43 -11.49
CA PHE A 32 -10.75 2.61 -10.59
C PHE A 32 -10.49 3.31 -9.26
N ALA A 33 -10.41 2.53 -8.17
CA ALA A 33 -10.03 3.03 -6.85
C ALA A 33 -9.11 2.01 -6.14
N LEU A 34 -8.08 2.51 -5.44
CA LEU A 34 -7.09 1.70 -4.69
C LEU A 34 -6.65 2.42 -3.42
N GLY A 35 -5.94 1.72 -2.54
CA GLY A 35 -5.46 2.23 -1.25
C GLY A 35 -6.60 2.40 -0.25
N ASP A 36 -6.44 3.35 0.67
CA ASP A 36 -7.34 3.50 1.84
C ASP A 36 -8.79 3.87 1.48
N VAL A 37 -9.05 4.31 0.25
CA VAL A 37 -10.41 4.62 -0.25
C VAL A 37 -11.14 3.40 -0.82
N ALA A 38 -10.43 2.29 -1.03
CA ALA A 38 -10.95 1.10 -1.67
C ALA A 38 -11.09 -0.06 -0.68
N VAL A 39 -12.13 -0.86 -0.88
CA VAL A 39 -12.34 -2.13 -0.18
C VAL A 39 -12.55 -3.20 -1.23
N LEU A 40 -11.64 -4.17 -1.26
CA LEU A 40 -11.54 -5.19 -2.30
C LEU A 40 -12.48 -6.37 -1.97
N GLY A 41 -13.71 -6.35 -2.49
CA GLY A 41 -14.73 -7.32 -2.10
C GLY A 41 -14.87 -7.43 -0.57
N ASP A 42 -14.85 -8.66 -0.05
CA ASP A 42 -14.85 -8.95 1.41
C ASP A 42 -13.43 -9.01 2.01
N MET A 43 -12.38 -8.77 1.21
CA MET A 43 -11.01 -8.76 1.71
C MET A 43 -10.70 -7.42 2.40
N GLY A 44 -10.79 -7.44 3.74
CA GLY A 44 -10.32 -6.35 4.60
C GLY A 44 -8.79 -6.29 4.66
N LEU A 45 -8.15 -5.89 3.56
CA LEU A 45 -6.70 -5.67 3.53
C LEU A 45 -6.32 -4.52 4.48
N PRO A 46 -5.14 -4.58 5.12
CA PRO A 46 -4.74 -3.55 6.06
C PRO A 46 -4.41 -2.23 5.34
N ALA A 47 -4.92 -1.12 5.86
CA ALA A 47 -4.67 0.25 5.36
C ALA A 47 -3.20 0.64 5.60
N THR A 48 -2.32 0.18 4.70
CA THR A 48 -0.87 0.37 4.79
C THR A 48 -0.31 0.80 3.44
N ALA A 49 0.76 1.61 3.49
CA ALA A 49 1.47 2.01 2.28
C ALA A 49 1.99 0.82 1.45
N GLN A 50 2.24 -0.32 2.09
CA GLN A 50 2.65 -1.54 1.40
C GLN A 50 1.53 -2.10 0.52
N VAL A 51 0.30 -2.19 1.04
CA VAL A 51 -0.88 -2.63 0.26
C VAL A 51 -1.09 -1.68 -0.90
N ALA A 52 -1.24 -0.38 -0.63
CA ALA A 52 -1.46 0.64 -1.67
C ALA A 52 -0.38 0.62 -2.77
N ASN A 53 0.90 0.42 -2.41
CA ASN A 53 1.99 0.33 -3.39
C ASN A 53 1.87 -0.93 -4.28
N GLN A 54 1.51 -2.08 -3.70
CA GLN A 54 1.30 -3.30 -4.47
C GLN A 54 0.08 -3.20 -5.38
N GLU A 55 -1.01 -2.63 -4.90
CA GLU A 55 -2.24 -2.37 -5.68
C GLU A 55 -1.93 -1.45 -6.86
N ALA A 56 -1.26 -0.31 -6.61
CA ALA A 56 -0.87 0.63 -7.66
C ALA A 56 0.05 0.01 -8.71
N ARG A 57 1.04 -0.79 -8.28
CA ARG A 57 1.94 -1.50 -9.20
C ARG A 57 1.22 -2.55 -10.03
N TRP A 58 0.27 -3.27 -9.43
CA TRP A 58 -0.52 -4.26 -10.14
C TRP A 58 -1.42 -3.59 -11.17
N LEU A 59 -2.19 -2.58 -10.75
CA LEU A 59 -3.13 -1.87 -11.62
C LEU A 59 -2.41 -1.14 -12.74
N GLY A 60 -1.33 -0.41 -12.45
CA GLY A 60 -0.55 0.29 -13.47
C GLY A 60 0.00 -0.63 -14.56
N LYS A 61 0.43 -1.85 -14.19
CA LYS A 61 0.84 -2.86 -15.17
C LYS A 61 -0.31 -3.35 -16.04
N ARG A 62 -1.53 -3.40 -15.51
CA ARG A 62 -2.73 -3.80 -16.27
C ARG A 62 -3.19 -2.70 -17.21
N LEU A 63 -3.25 -1.46 -16.72
CA LEU A 63 -3.57 -0.29 -17.54
C LEU A 63 -2.61 -0.17 -18.74
N ASN A 64 -1.31 -0.39 -18.52
CA ASN A 64 -0.31 -0.36 -19.60
C ASN A 64 -0.42 -1.55 -20.59
N LYS A 65 -1.14 -2.61 -20.23
CA LYS A 65 -1.35 -3.80 -21.08
C LYS A 65 -2.73 -3.83 -21.72
N MET A 66 -3.60 -2.85 -21.43
CA MET A 66 -4.91 -2.77 -22.07
C MET A 66 -4.71 -2.51 -23.55
N ASP A 67 -5.25 -3.39 -24.37
CA ASP A 67 -5.37 -3.18 -25.82
C ASP A 67 -6.53 -2.21 -26.11
N LYS A 68 -6.72 -1.81 -27.37
CA LYS A 68 -7.79 -0.87 -27.80
C LYS A 68 -9.22 -1.24 -27.35
N ALA A 69 -9.45 -2.48 -26.91
CA ALA A 69 -10.73 -2.94 -26.37
C ALA A 69 -11.02 -2.44 -24.94
N GLY A 70 -10.03 -1.90 -24.21
CA GLY A 70 -10.28 -1.20 -22.95
C GLY A 70 -10.74 -2.07 -21.77
N GLU A 71 -10.62 -3.40 -21.85
CA GLU A 71 -11.07 -4.29 -20.78
C GLU A 71 -9.90 -4.77 -19.90
N ILE A 72 -9.97 -4.48 -18.59
CA ILE A 72 -9.13 -5.13 -17.58
C ILE A 72 -9.81 -6.44 -17.17
N GLY A 73 -9.10 -7.54 -17.43
CA GLY A 73 -9.52 -8.89 -17.02
C GLY A 73 -10.18 -9.66 -18.16
N ALA A 74 -9.35 -10.35 -18.96
CA ALA A 74 -9.85 -11.50 -19.73
C ALA A 74 -10.34 -12.58 -18.76
N ALA A 75 -11.24 -13.47 -19.20
CA ALA A 75 -11.89 -14.49 -18.36
C ALA A 75 -10.93 -15.39 -17.55
N GLU A 76 -9.65 -15.45 -17.91
CA GLU A 76 -8.62 -16.28 -17.26
C GLU A 76 -7.71 -15.51 -16.30
N ASP A 77 -7.90 -14.20 -16.15
CA ASP A 77 -6.96 -13.34 -15.45
C ASP A 77 -7.21 -13.35 -13.94
N LYS A 78 -6.22 -13.82 -13.16
CA LYS A 78 -6.31 -13.81 -11.70
C LYS A 78 -6.22 -12.36 -11.21
N GLY A 79 -7.22 -11.95 -10.43
CA GLY A 79 -7.29 -10.62 -9.81
C GLY A 79 -6.13 -10.33 -8.85
N PHE A 80 -6.19 -9.18 -8.19
CA PHE A 80 -5.13 -8.79 -7.26
C PHE A 80 -5.00 -9.76 -6.08
N THR A 81 -3.75 -10.06 -5.70
CA THR A 81 -3.42 -10.82 -4.50
C THR A 81 -2.38 -10.06 -3.69
N PHE A 82 -2.67 -9.83 -2.41
CA PHE A 82 -1.76 -9.14 -1.51
C PHE A 82 -0.66 -10.09 -1.03
N ARG A 83 0.59 -9.63 -1.10
CA ARG A 83 1.73 -10.32 -0.48
C ARG A 83 2.19 -9.57 0.75
N ASN A 84 1.97 -10.12 1.94
CA ASN A 84 2.51 -9.56 3.16
C ASN A 84 4.05 -9.62 3.16
N MET A 85 4.72 -8.51 3.47
CA MET A 85 6.19 -8.40 3.50
C MET A 85 6.70 -8.29 4.94
N GLY A 86 5.80 -8.34 5.92
CA GLY A 86 6.09 -8.10 7.31
C GLY A 86 5.88 -6.65 7.72
N VAL A 87 6.11 -6.40 9.01
CA VAL A 87 6.03 -5.08 9.63
C VAL A 87 7.36 -4.75 10.31
N MET A 88 7.74 -3.48 10.30
CA MET A 88 8.91 -3.01 11.00
C MET A 88 8.60 -1.73 11.77
N THR A 89 9.10 -1.65 13.00
CA THR A 89 8.80 -0.54 13.91
C THR A 89 10.07 -0.10 14.63
N TYR A 90 10.41 1.18 14.50
CA TYR A 90 11.45 1.80 15.32
C TYR A 90 10.91 2.06 16.73
N VAL A 91 11.66 1.65 17.75
CA VAL A 91 11.23 1.76 19.16
C VAL A 91 12.08 2.72 20.01
N GLY A 92 12.99 3.48 19.38
CA GLY A 92 13.91 4.37 20.09
C GLY A 92 15.24 3.72 20.45
N GLY A 93 16.20 4.52 20.90
CA GLY A 93 17.49 4.04 21.40
C GLY A 93 18.30 3.19 20.40
N MET A 94 18.20 3.48 19.10
CA MET A 94 18.82 2.68 18.02
C MET A 94 18.33 1.22 18.00
N LYS A 95 17.10 0.95 18.43
CA LYS A 95 16.47 -0.37 18.40
C LYS A 95 15.23 -0.34 17.52
N ALA A 96 14.98 -1.45 16.82
CA ALA A 96 13.75 -1.68 16.09
C ALA A 96 13.26 -3.11 16.30
N ILE A 97 12.04 -3.38 15.86
CA ILE A 97 11.42 -4.69 15.80
C ILE A 97 11.03 -4.91 14.34
N MET A 98 11.36 -6.08 13.79
CA MET A 98 10.95 -6.52 12.47
C MET A 98 10.29 -7.88 12.61
N GLN A 99 9.08 -8.01 12.08
CA GLN A 99 8.34 -9.25 12.01
C GLN A 99 8.06 -9.56 10.56
N THR A 100 8.38 -10.76 10.12
CA THR A 100 8.16 -11.20 8.74
C THR A 100 7.29 -12.44 8.72
N ASP A 101 6.34 -12.46 7.79
CA ASP A 101 5.43 -13.58 7.64
C ASP A 101 6.20 -14.88 7.37
N GLY A 102 6.01 -15.88 8.24
CA GLY A 102 6.69 -17.18 8.17
C GLY A 102 8.20 -17.24 8.46
N LYS A 103 8.86 -16.12 8.80
CA LYS A 103 10.34 -16.05 8.97
C LYS A 103 10.83 -15.58 10.34
N GLY A 104 9.91 -15.40 11.29
CA GLY A 104 10.22 -15.03 12.67
C GLY A 104 10.39 -13.53 12.89
N GLU A 105 10.99 -13.20 14.04
CA GLU A 105 11.09 -11.84 14.56
C GLU A 105 12.56 -11.47 14.85
N ILE A 106 12.97 -10.28 14.43
CA ILE A 106 14.30 -9.72 14.69
C ILE A 106 14.13 -8.45 15.53
N LYS A 107 14.90 -8.34 16.61
CA LYS A 107 14.83 -7.21 17.56
C LYS A 107 16.20 -6.57 17.78
N GLY A 108 16.19 -5.31 18.22
CA GLY A 108 17.38 -4.60 18.69
C GLY A 108 18.12 -3.82 17.60
N ARG A 109 19.44 -3.68 17.74
CA ARG A 109 20.26 -2.82 16.85
C ARG A 109 20.36 -3.38 15.44
N THR A 110 20.38 -4.70 15.28
CA THR A 110 20.39 -5.35 13.96
C THR A 110 19.11 -5.04 13.18
N ALA A 111 17.94 -5.18 13.83
CA ALA A 111 16.67 -4.77 13.24
C ALA A 111 16.64 -3.27 12.92
N TRP A 112 17.29 -2.43 13.74
CA TRP A 112 17.39 -0.99 13.48
C TRP A 112 18.20 -0.68 12.20
N VAL A 113 19.33 -1.35 11.98
CA VAL A 113 20.10 -1.18 10.73
C VAL A 113 19.28 -1.62 9.52
N ILE A 114 18.59 -2.77 9.61
CA ILE A 114 17.71 -3.26 8.54
C ILE A 114 16.58 -2.25 8.27
N TRP A 115 15.93 -1.76 9.32
CA TRP A 115 14.87 -0.74 9.22
C TRP A 115 15.37 0.50 8.47
N ARG A 116 16.54 1.04 8.85
CA ARG A 116 17.15 2.20 8.18
C ARG A 116 17.41 1.95 6.71
N GLY A 117 17.98 0.79 6.37
CA GLY A 117 18.26 0.41 4.99
C GLY A 117 17.00 0.24 4.15
N ALA A 118 15.98 -0.44 4.69
CA ALA A 118 14.73 -0.67 3.98
C ALA A 118 14.03 0.65 3.61
N TYR A 119 13.87 1.58 4.56
CA TYR A 119 13.23 2.87 4.27
C TYR A 119 14.07 3.76 3.35
N LEU A 120 15.41 3.68 3.43
CA LEU A 120 16.28 4.40 2.50
C LEU A 120 16.11 3.90 1.06
N THR A 121 16.04 2.57 0.86
CA THR A 121 15.83 1.97 -0.47
C THR A 121 14.43 2.24 -1.04
N GLN A 122 13.41 2.34 -0.19
CA GLN A 122 12.04 2.69 -0.58
C GLN A 122 11.85 4.16 -0.95
N THR A 123 12.84 5.01 -0.69
CA THR A 123 12.79 6.43 -1.06
C THR A 123 12.80 6.59 -2.58
N ILE A 124 11.83 7.35 -3.12
CA ILE A 124 11.61 7.46 -4.58
C ILE A 124 12.66 8.36 -5.25
N SER A 125 13.08 9.45 -4.60
CA SER A 125 13.95 10.47 -5.19
C SER A 125 15.43 10.24 -4.88
N TRP A 126 16.28 10.34 -5.90
CA TRP A 126 17.74 10.34 -5.75
C TRP A 126 18.24 11.42 -4.80
N ARG A 127 17.64 12.61 -4.85
CA ARG A 127 17.94 13.70 -3.92
C ARG A 127 17.74 13.22 -2.48
N ASN A 128 16.60 12.61 -2.19
CA ASN A 128 16.29 12.12 -0.84
C ASN A 128 17.18 10.94 -0.45
N LYS A 129 17.54 10.05 -1.38
CA LYS A 129 18.49 8.95 -1.12
C LYS A 129 19.86 9.44 -0.65
N ILE A 130 20.28 10.64 -1.06
CA ILE A 130 21.54 11.25 -0.62
C ILE A 130 21.34 12.14 0.61
N LEU A 131 20.31 12.98 0.62
CA LEU A 131 20.02 13.91 1.72
C LEU A 131 19.75 13.18 3.04
N ILE A 132 18.99 12.07 3.01
CA ILE A 132 18.59 11.36 4.22
C ILE A 132 19.82 10.86 5.01
N PRO A 133 20.78 10.11 4.40
CA PRO A 133 22.02 9.72 5.08
C PRO A 133 22.86 10.91 5.55
N MET A 134 22.93 12.00 4.77
CA MET A 134 23.65 13.20 5.20
C MET A 134 23.04 13.82 6.46
N TYR A 135 21.72 13.97 6.51
CA TYR A 135 21.05 14.46 7.72
C TYR A 135 21.24 13.52 8.91
N TRP A 136 21.30 12.22 8.66
CA TRP A 136 21.62 11.26 9.72
C TRP A 136 23.03 11.44 10.27
N ALA A 137 24.01 11.70 9.40
CA ALA A 137 25.39 11.98 9.80
C ALA A 137 25.51 13.32 10.56
N ILE A 138 24.88 14.39 10.05
CA ILE A 138 24.86 15.70 10.72
C ILE A 138 24.22 15.56 12.11
N ASN A 139 23.07 14.89 12.21
CA ASN A 139 22.40 14.67 13.49
C ASN A 139 23.24 13.82 14.45
N TRP A 140 24.07 12.91 13.93
CA TRP A 140 24.97 12.11 14.75
C TRP A 140 26.19 12.91 15.26
N LEU A 141 26.71 13.83 14.45
CA LEU A 141 27.87 14.66 14.78
C LEU A 141 27.52 15.87 15.64
N PHE A 142 26.42 16.57 15.33
CA PHE A 142 26.05 17.86 15.92
C PHE A 142 24.78 17.80 16.77
N GLY A 143 24.11 16.64 16.82
CA GLY A 143 22.82 16.51 17.47
C GLY A 143 21.66 17.00 16.59
N ARG A 144 20.44 16.89 17.13
CA ARG A 144 19.23 17.23 16.40
C ARG A 144 18.96 18.72 16.48
N ASP A 145 18.88 19.39 15.34
CA ASP A 145 18.36 20.75 15.29
C ASP A 145 16.88 20.75 15.70
N ILE A 146 16.57 21.53 16.73
CA ILE A 146 15.23 21.72 17.30
C ILE A 146 14.82 23.20 17.31
N SER A 147 15.57 24.04 16.61
CA SER A 147 15.32 25.48 16.55
C SER A 147 13.95 25.74 15.93
N ARG A 148 13.07 26.42 16.67
CA ARG A 148 11.78 26.89 16.19
C ARG A 148 11.92 28.39 15.94
N PHE A 149 11.97 28.80 14.68
CA PHE A 149 11.84 30.20 14.30
C PHE A 149 10.36 30.55 14.17
#